data_AF-A0A921KCS5-F1
#
_entry.id   AF-A0A921KCS5-F1
#
_cell.length_a   1.000
_cell.length_b   1.000
_cell.length_c   1.000
_cell.angle_alpha   90.00
_cell.angle_beta   90.00
_cell.angle_gamma   90.00
#
_symmetry.space_group_name_H-M   'P 1'
#
loop_
_entity.id
_entity.type
_entity.pdbx_description
1 polymer ?
#
loop_
_entity_poly.entity_id
_entity_poly.type
_entity_poly.pdbx_seq_one_letter_code
_entity_poly.pdbx_strand_id
1 'polypeptide(L)'
;MRRMGFERPTEHYDERIETIDEQLCALVKQRKEMSNNNPGFPANERISTWAKEYQFDEAFLNVLFGHLFTEDLYGPVVEPKEFLKNIPVLRSFEKDDLFCMVTFVKQYANASVVSLTIDRDASEDIQGEFVQHDFFELSVEDQKGTDYTCRSDGGGGSGGHMAYSYIVSPSLPDDLSMVTFLFKKEKAPFGSKVAPFEFVITVE
;
A
#
# COMPACT_ATOMS: atom_id res chain seq x y z
N MET A 1 -0.67 -0.79 10.89
CA MET A 1 -0.37 -1.08 12.31
C MET A 1 0.35 0.10 12.92
N ARG A 2 -0.13 0.64 14.04
CA ARG A 2 0.71 1.49 14.90
C ARG A 2 1.95 0.66 15.25
N ARG A 3 3.12 1.09 14.77
CA ARG A 3 4.36 0.45 15.20
C ARG A 3 4.47 0.74 16.70
N MET A 4 4.39 -0.31 17.52
CA MET A 4 4.75 -0.18 18.93
C MET A 4 6.12 0.48 18.99
N GLY A 5 6.31 1.43 19.90
CA GLY A 5 7.60 2.06 20.12
C GLY A 5 8.59 0.99 20.56
N PHE A 6 9.33 0.43 19.61
CA PHE A 6 10.47 -0.41 19.89
C PHE A 6 11.60 0.53 20.30
N GLU A 7 11.92 0.53 21.58
CA GLU A 7 13.10 1.22 22.07
C GLU A 7 14.32 0.51 21.49
N ARG A 8 15.05 1.23 20.63
CA ARG A 8 16.22 0.67 19.95
C ARG A 8 17.32 0.49 20.99
N PRO A 9 17.93 -0.70 21.12
CA PRO A 9 19.01 -0.92 22.06
C PRO A 9 20.30 -0.23 21.55
N THR A 10 20.39 1.08 21.73
CA THR A 10 21.53 1.91 21.29
C THR A 10 22.63 1.99 22.34
N GLU A 11 22.55 1.20 23.41
CA GLU A 11 23.54 1.16 24.49
C GLU A 11 24.90 0.63 24.01
N HIS A 12 24.90 -0.25 23.01
CA HIS A 12 26.12 -0.79 22.41
C HIS A 12 26.04 -0.71 20.89
N TYR A 13 26.80 0.23 20.32
CA TYR A 13 27.08 0.32 18.89
C TYR A 13 28.59 0.22 18.68
N ASP A 14 29.03 -0.68 17.80
CA ASP A 14 30.46 -0.83 17.46
C ASP A 14 30.84 0.17 16.37
N GLU A 15 31.43 1.30 16.73
CA GLU A 15 31.77 2.38 15.78
C GLU A 15 32.67 1.92 14.63
N ARG A 16 33.36 0.77 14.75
CA ARG A 16 34.18 0.22 13.65
C ARG A 16 33.36 -0.17 12.43
N ILE A 17 32.05 -0.39 12.57
CA ILE A 17 31.15 -0.73 11.45
C ILE A 17 30.42 0.48 10.86
N GLU A 18 30.60 1.69 11.40
CA GLU A 18 29.89 2.90 10.95
C GLU A 18 30.05 3.17 9.45
N THR A 19 31.28 3.06 8.94
CA THR A 19 31.54 3.25 7.51
C THR A 19 30.85 2.20 6.65
N ILE A 20 30.67 0.97 7.15
CA ILE A 20 29.94 -0.09 6.44
C ILE A 20 28.45 0.25 6.43
N ASP A 21 27.89 0.67 7.56
CA ASP A 21 26.47 1.01 7.67
C ASP A 21 26.10 2.22 6.80
N GLU A 22 26.97 3.22 6.72
CA GLU A 22 26.81 4.34 5.78
C GLU A 22 26.83 3.87 4.31
N GLN A 23 27.77 2.97 3.97
CA GLN A 23 27.83 2.37 2.63
C GLN A 23 26.58 1.56 2.30
N LEU A 24 26.01 0.82 3.26
CA LEU A 24 24.73 0.13 3.08
C LEU A 24 23.61 1.11 2.74
N CYS A 25 23.55 2.26 3.43
CA CYS A 25 22.56 3.30 3.13
C CYS A 25 22.73 3.85 1.70
N ALA A 26 23.98 4.12 1.29
CA ALA A 26 24.29 4.57 -0.06
C ALA A 26 23.91 3.52 -1.12
N LEU A 27 24.18 2.24 -0.88
CA LEU A 27 23.82 1.14 -1.78
C LEU A 27 22.31 0.94 -1.91
N VAL A 28 21.56 1.07 -0.81
CA VAL A 28 20.08 1.01 -0.85
C VAL A 28 19.52 2.15 -1.69
N LYS A 29 20.04 3.38 -1.50
CA LYS A 29 19.66 4.54 -2.33
C LYS A 29 19.98 4.29 -3.81
N GLN A 30 21.17 3.81 -4.11
CA GLN A 30 21.58 3.51 -5.49
C GLN A 30 20.67 2.45 -6.12
N ARG A 31 20.33 1.38 -5.38
CA ARG A 31 19.38 0.33 -5.83
C ARG A 31 18.02 0.93 -6.21
N LYS A 32 17.51 1.88 -5.43
CA LYS A 32 16.24 2.57 -5.67
C LYS A 32 16.28 3.43 -6.94
N GLU A 33 17.33 4.22 -7.11
CA GLU A 33 17.50 5.09 -8.27
C GLU A 33 17.68 4.28 -9.56
N MET A 34 18.51 3.23 -9.54
CA MET A 34 18.75 2.37 -10.71
C MET A 34 17.51 1.58 -11.15
N SER A 35 16.57 1.32 -10.25
CA SER A 35 15.34 0.57 -10.54
C SER A 35 14.13 1.46 -10.77
N ASN A 36 14.30 2.79 -10.78
CA ASN A 36 13.21 3.75 -10.83
C ASN A 36 12.12 3.45 -9.77
N ASN A 37 12.55 3.23 -8.52
CA ASN A 37 11.69 2.87 -7.39
C ASN A 37 10.90 1.55 -7.55
N ASN A 38 11.31 0.67 -8.48
CA ASN A 38 10.67 -0.63 -8.70
C ASN A 38 11.72 -1.76 -8.76
N PRO A 39 12.36 -2.08 -7.63
CA PRO A 39 13.52 -2.97 -7.63
C PRO A 39 13.18 -4.47 -7.67
N GLY A 40 11.90 -4.83 -7.50
CA GLY A 40 11.46 -6.22 -7.43
C GLY A 40 12.09 -7.01 -6.26
N PHE A 41 11.96 -8.34 -6.35
CA PHE A 41 12.47 -9.28 -5.35
C PHE A 41 13.44 -10.29 -5.99
N PRO A 42 14.59 -10.63 -5.36
CA PRO A 42 15.52 -11.61 -5.91
C PRO A 42 14.91 -13.02 -6.01
N ALA A 43 15.21 -13.76 -7.07
CA ALA A 43 14.77 -15.16 -7.21
C ALA A 43 15.43 -16.08 -6.16
N ASN A 44 14.76 -17.17 -5.80
CA ASN A 44 15.22 -18.11 -4.78
C ASN A 44 16.62 -18.67 -5.09
N GLU A 45 16.92 -18.97 -6.36
CA GLU A 45 18.24 -19.50 -6.72
C GLU A 45 19.36 -18.49 -6.43
N ARG A 46 19.09 -17.18 -6.59
CA ARG A 46 20.04 -16.11 -6.25
C ARG A 46 20.23 -16.00 -4.75
N ILE A 47 19.13 -16.04 -3.98
CA ILE A 47 19.19 -15.99 -2.51
C ILE A 47 20.02 -17.16 -1.98
N SER A 48 19.76 -18.40 -2.42
CA SER A 48 20.54 -19.57 -2.00
C SER A 48 22.03 -19.46 -2.36
N THR A 49 22.35 -18.88 -3.52
CA THR A 49 23.74 -18.67 -3.94
C THR A 49 24.45 -17.68 -3.02
N TRP A 50 23.85 -16.51 -2.75
CA TRP A 50 24.44 -15.50 -1.88
C TRP A 50 24.50 -15.94 -0.41
N ALA A 51 23.48 -16.66 0.07
CA ALA A 51 23.49 -17.23 1.41
C ALA A 51 24.71 -18.13 1.63
N LYS A 52 25.00 -19.01 0.67
CA LYS A 52 26.17 -19.88 0.72
C LYS A 52 27.50 -19.11 0.62
N GLU A 53 27.59 -18.15 -0.30
CA GLU A 53 28.82 -17.38 -0.56
C GLU A 53 29.23 -16.54 0.65
N TYR A 54 28.26 -15.81 1.23
CA TYR A 54 28.50 -14.90 2.35
C TYR A 54 28.22 -15.52 3.72
N GLN A 55 27.90 -16.82 3.77
CA GLN A 55 27.62 -17.57 4.99
C GLN A 55 26.43 -17.01 5.80
N PHE A 56 25.37 -16.59 5.10
CA PHE A 56 24.11 -16.18 5.72
C PHE A 56 23.08 -17.32 5.73
N ASP A 57 22.10 -17.20 6.63
CA ASP A 57 20.87 -17.98 6.57
C ASP A 57 19.97 -17.46 5.44
N GLU A 58 19.34 -18.35 4.66
CA GLU A 58 18.44 -17.95 3.57
C GLU A 58 17.22 -17.18 4.08
N ALA A 59 16.68 -17.53 5.25
CA ALA A 59 15.54 -16.83 5.84
C ALA A 59 15.92 -15.39 6.21
N PHE A 60 17.15 -15.16 6.68
CA PHE A 60 17.64 -13.80 6.94
C PHE A 60 17.66 -12.96 5.66
N LEU A 61 18.20 -13.49 4.55
CA LEU A 61 18.21 -12.76 3.28
C LEU A 61 16.79 -12.51 2.75
N ASN A 62 15.88 -13.47 2.89
CA ASN A 62 14.47 -13.28 2.52
C ASN A 62 13.82 -12.13 3.30
N VAL A 63 14.07 -12.04 4.61
CA VAL A 63 13.54 -10.94 5.45
C VAL A 63 14.18 -9.61 5.06
N LEU A 64 15.50 -9.57 4.84
CA LEU A 64 16.22 -8.36 4.42
C LEU A 64 15.68 -7.82 3.10
N PHE A 65 15.60 -8.66 2.06
CA PHE A 65 15.07 -8.25 0.77
C PHE A 65 13.57 -7.98 0.82
N GLY A 66 12.82 -8.61 1.73
CA GLY A 66 11.42 -8.27 2.02
C GLY A 66 11.27 -6.84 2.50
N HIS A 67 12.09 -6.43 3.47
CA HIS A 67 12.08 -5.05 3.97
C HIS A 67 12.54 -4.03 2.92
N LEU A 68 13.51 -4.38 2.07
CA LEU A 68 13.93 -3.54 0.95
C LEU A 68 12.89 -3.45 -0.17
N PHE A 69 12.03 -4.46 -0.30
CA PHE A 69 10.94 -4.48 -1.27
C PHE A 69 9.76 -3.62 -0.80
N THR A 70 9.46 -3.61 0.50
CA THR A 70 8.36 -2.85 1.11
C THR A 70 8.84 -1.61 1.88
N GLU A 71 9.89 -0.94 1.40
CA GLU A 71 10.52 0.22 2.07
C GLU A 71 9.52 1.40 2.21
N ASP A 72 8.68 1.60 1.20
CA ASP A 72 7.62 2.59 1.13
C ASP A 72 6.63 2.51 2.31
N LEU A 73 6.38 1.30 2.84
CA LEU A 73 5.52 1.11 4.02
C LEU A 73 6.09 1.76 5.30
N TYR A 74 7.38 2.11 5.32
CA TYR A 74 8.07 2.74 6.44
C TYR A 74 7.94 4.27 6.45
N GLY A 75 7.35 4.87 5.42
CA GLY A 75 7.06 6.30 5.37
C GLY A 75 6.16 6.79 6.51
N PRO A 76 6.21 8.09 6.85
CA PRO A 76 5.41 8.67 7.92
C PRO A 76 3.92 8.36 7.72
N VAL A 77 3.27 7.89 8.80
CA VAL A 77 1.82 7.68 8.81
C VAL A 77 1.18 9.03 9.11
N VAL A 78 0.46 9.60 8.14
CA VAL A 78 -0.37 10.77 8.38
C VAL A 78 -1.63 10.30 9.12
N GLU A 79 -1.70 10.58 10.41
CA GLU A 79 -2.92 10.35 11.19
C GLU A 79 -3.91 11.50 10.92
N PRO A 80 -5.15 11.22 10.47
CA PRO A 80 -6.16 12.26 10.29
C PRO A 80 -6.53 12.93 11.61
N LYS A 81 -6.54 14.27 11.63
CA LYS A 81 -6.78 15.10 12.81
C LYS A 81 -7.85 16.14 12.53
N GLU A 82 -8.69 16.37 13.52
CA GLU A 82 -9.77 17.38 13.46
C GLU A 82 -10.74 17.10 12.31
N PHE A 83 -11.69 16.18 12.56
CA PHE A 83 -12.74 15.87 11.60
C PHE A 83 -13.56 17.13 11.27
N LEU A 84 -13.73 17.39 9.98
CA LEU A 84 -14.45 18.57 9.47
C LEU A 84 -15.84 18.19 8.96
N LYS A 85 -15.93 17.25 8.01
CA LYS A 85 -17.19 16.87 7.36
C LYS A 85 -17.08 15.55 6.58
N ASN A 86 -18.23 15.03 6.16
CA ASN A 86 -18.31 14.00 5.11
C ASN A 86 -18.74 14.65 3.80
N ILE A 87 -18.01 14.38 2.72
CA ILE A 87 -18.38 14.76 1.34
C ILE A 87 -18.98 13.50 0.68
N PRO A 88 -20.28 13.49 0.35
CA PRO A 88 -20.87 12.36 -0.36
C PRO A 88 -20.31 12.30 -1.79
N VAL A 89 -19.96 11.09 -2.24
CA VAL A 89 -19.47 10.86 -3.61
C VAL A 89 -20.47 9.98 -4.36
N LEU A 90 -20.79 8.81 -3.81
CA LEU A 90 -21.74 7.85 -4.37
C LEU A 90 -21.52 7.61 -5.87
N ARG A 91 -20.28 7.29 -6.24
CA ARG A 91 -19.89 6.94 -7.61
C ARG A 91 -19.38 5.51 -7.64
N SER A 92 -19.77 4.80 -8.68
CA SER A 92 -19.50 3.38 -8.82
C SER A 92 -18.83 3.05 -10.14
N PHE A 93 -18.18 1.90 -10.15
CA PHE A 93 -17.63 1.21 -11.29
C PHE A 93 -18.13 -0.22 -11.23
N GLU A 94 -18.63 -0.74 -12.34
CA GLU A 94 -19.14 -2.10 -12.44
C GLU A 94 -18.51 -2.80 -13.62
N LYS A 95 -17.98 -4.01 -13.38
CA LYS A 95 -17.46 -4.87 -14.43
C LYS A 95 -17.59 -6.33 -14.01
N ASP A 96 -18.15 -7.14 -14.90
CA ASP A 96 -18.42 -8.55 -14.67
C ASP A 96 -19.32 -8.74 -13.42
N ASP A 97 -18.86 -9.44 -12.40
CA ASP A 97 -19.55 -9.66 -11.12
C ASP A 97 -19.10 -8.70 -10.00
N LEU A 98 -18.24 -7.73 -10.33
CA LEU A 98 -17.63 -6.81 -9.36
C LEU A 98 -18.27 -5.41 -9.45
N PHE A 99 -18.87 -4.99 -8.34
CA PHE A 99 -19.42 -3.65 -8.15
C PHE A 99 -18.57 -2.87 -7.12
N CYS A 100 -17.81 -1.88 -7.58
CA CYS A 100 -16.97 -1.03 -6.74
C CYS A 100 -17.65 0.34 -6.55
N MET A 101 -17.62 0.91 -5.35
CA MET A 101 -18.21 2.22 -5.09
C MET A 101 -17.40 3.05 -4.10
N VAL A 102 -17.09 4.29 -4.47
CA VAL A 102 -16.66 5.31 -3.51
C VAL A 102 -17.91 5.95 -2.91
N THR A 103 -18.14 5.69 -1.63
CA THR A 103 -19.37 6.09 -0.93
C THR A 103 -19.31 7.55 -0.49
N PHE A 104 -18.28 7.89 0.28
CA PHE A 104 -18.03 9.23 0.78
C PHE A 104 -16.53 9.44 1.04
N VAL A 105 -16.15 10.70 1.23
CA VAL A 105 -14.83 11.12 1.71
C VAL A 105 -15.00 11.81 3.05
N LYS A 106 -14.31 11.34 4.09
CA LYS A 106 -14.19 12.06 5.36
C LYS A 106 -13.09 13.11 5.22
N GLN A 107 -13.43 14.36 5.51
CA GLN A 107 -12.51 15.48 5.45
C GLN A 107 -11.98 15.79 6.85
N TYR A 108 -10.66 15.85 6.98
CA TYR A 108 -9.95 16.27 8.19
C TYR A 108 -9.09 17.49 7.86
N ALA A 109 -8.62 18.23 8.87
CA ALA A 109 -7.82 19.42 8.65
C ALA A 109 -6.49 19.15 7.89
N ASN A 110 -5.90 17.97 8.09
CA ASN A 110 -4.59 17.59 7.53
C ASN A 110 -4.63 16.46 6.49
N ALA A 111 -5.78 15.81 6.28
CA ALA A 111 -5.92 14.65 5.40
C ALA A 111 -7.38 14.43 4.97
N SER A 112 -7.58 13.61 3.95
CA SER A 112 -8.88 13.03 3.62
C SER A 112 -8.87 11.52 3.83
N VAL A 113 -10.01 10.92 4.11
CA VAL A 113 -10.19 9.47 4.12
C VAL A 113 -11.24 9.07 3.10
N VAL A 114 -10.82 8.35 2.05
CA VAL A 114 -11.68 7.84 0.98
C VAL A 114 -12.23 6.47 1.40
N SER A 115 -13.54 6.28 1.31
CA SER A 115 -14.21 5.01 1.65
C SER A 115 -14.69 4.28 0.40
N LEU A 116 -14.05 3.14 0.12
CA LEU A 116 -14.37 2.24 -0.99
C LEU A 116 -15.15 1.03 -0.47
N THR A 117 -16.23 0.68 -1.15
CA THR A 117 -16.90 -0.62 -1.00
C THR A 117 -16.78 -1.42 -2.28
N ILE A 118 -16.73 -2.75 -2.13
CA ILE A 118 -16.69 -3.69 -3.22
C ILE A 118 -17.70 -4.78 -2.91
N ASP A 119 -18.60 -5.02 -3.84
CA ASP A 119 -19.67 -6.00 -3.74
C ASP A 119 -19.57 -6.97 -4.91
N ARG A 120 -19.70 -8.27 -4.64
CA ARG A 120 -19.77 -9.33 -5.65
C ARG A 120 -20.79 -10.39 -5.24
N ASP A 121 -21.29 -11.15 -6.21
CA ASP A 121 -22.14 -12.29 -5.92
C ASP A 121 -21.32 -13.41 -5.27
N ALA A 122 -21.65 -13.73 -4.02
CA ALA A 122 -21.00 -14.79 -3.24
C ALA A 122 -21.86 -16.06 -3.16
N SER A 123 -22.92 -16.17 -3.96
CA SER A 123 -23.84 -17.33 -3.91
C SER A 123 -23.17 -18.65 -4.32
N GLU A 124 -22.12 -18.60 -5.13
CA GLU A 124 -21.31 -19.75 -5.54
C GLU A 124 -20.05 -19.96 -4.67
N ASP A 125 -19.79 -19.10 -3.68
CA ASP A 125 -18.62 -19.25 -2.81
C ASP A 125 -18.76 -20.51 -1.93
N ILE A 126 -17.78 -21.41 -2.02
CA ILE A 126 -17.75 -22.63 -1.19
C ILE A 126 -17.43 -22.24 0.26
N GLN A 127 -18.33 -22.61 1.19
CA GLN A 127 -18.10 -22.40 2.62
C GLN A 127 -16.80 -23.06 3.08
N GLY A 128 -15.86 -22.25 3.59
CA GLY A 128 -14.59 -22.71 4.12
C GLY A 128 -13.39 -22.55 3.19
N GLU A 129 -13.59 -22.14 1.93
CA GLU A 129 -12.47 -21.66 1.11
C GLU A 129 -12.08 -20.24 1.52
N PHE A 130 -10.78 -20.00 1.68
CA PHE A 130 -10.24 -18.65 1.77
C PHE A 130 -10.41 -17.99 0.40
N VAL A 131 -11.52 -17.29 0.21
CA VAL A 131 -11.65 -16.38 -0.92
C VAL A 131 -10.50 -15.38 -0.84
N GLN A 132 -9.66 -15.37 -1.87
CA GLN A 132 -8.57 -14.41 -1.96
C GLN A 132 -9.19 -13.00 -2.04
N HIS A 133 -9.04 -12.21 -0.98
CA HIS A 133 -9.47 -10.82 -0.99
C HIS A 133 -8.58 -10.00 -1.92
N ASP A 134 -9.21 -9.27 -2.81
CA ASP A 134 -8.51 -8.36 -3.71
C ASP A 134 -8.15 -7.08 -2.96
N PHE A 135 -6.86 -6.83 -2.82
CA PHE A 135 -6.36 -5.58 -2.27
C PHE A 135 -6.20 -4.56 -3.40
N PHE A 136 -6.53 -3.30 -3.11
CA PHE A 136 -6.40 -2.21 -4.07
C PHE A 136 -5.56 -1.11 -3.47
N GLU A 137 -4.62 -0.59 -4.26
CA GLU A 137 -3.94 0.68 -4.03
C GLU A 137 -4.80 1.81 -4.59
N LEU A 138 -4.80 2.96 -3.90
CA LEU A 138 -5.42 4.18 -4.38
C LEU A 138 -4.34 5.15 -4.87
N SER A 139 -4.57 5.77 -6.02
CA SER A 139 -3.90 6.99 -6.46
C SER A 139 -4.95 8.07 -6.71
N VAL A 140 -4.59 9.33 -6.47
CA VAL A 140 -5.48 10.47 -6.66
C VAL A 140 -4.84 11.45 -7.62
N GLU A 141 -5.63 11.91 -8.59
CA GLU A 141 -5.26 12.99 -9.50
C GLU A 141 -6.24 14.15 -9.37
N ASP A 142 -5.72 15.38 -9.47
CA ASP A 142 -6.50 16.60 -9.57
C ASP A 142 -5.99 17.47 -10.72
N GLN A 143 -6.75 18.49 -11.10
CA GLN A 143 -6.34 19.43 -12.16
C GLN A 143 -5.09 20.26 -11.84
N LYS A 144 -4.68 20.33 -10.57
CA LYS A 144 -3.53 21.12 -10.14
C LYS A 144 -2.22 20.32 -10.22
N GLY A 145 -2.30 19.00 -10.42
CA GLY A 145 -1.15 18.11 -10.35
C GLY A 145 -0.59 18.04 -8.93
N THR A 146 -1.46 18.10 -7.92
CA THR A 146 -1.05 17.98 -6.52
C THR A 146 -0.48 16.59 -6.27
N ASP A 147 0.70 16.52 -5.65
CA ASP A 147 1.32 15.26 -5.26
C ASP A 147 0.67 14.70 -3.99
N TYR A 148 -0.26 13.76 -4.17
CA TYR A 148 -0.98 13.11 -3.07
C TYR A 148 -0.30 11.80 -2.64
N THR A 149 0.09 11.74 -1.38
CA THR A 149 0.41 10.46 -0.73
C THR A 149 -0.88 9.76 -0.34
N CYS A 150 -1.10 8.55 -0.87
CA CYS A 150 -2.25 7.71 -0.57
C CYS A 150 -1.80 6.46 0.18
N ARG A 151 -2.48 6.12 1.28
CA ARG A 151 -2.14 4.96 2.10
C ARG A 151 -3.40 4.21 2.52
N SER A 152 -3.40 2.89 2.34
CA SER A 152 -4.46 2.06 2.93
C SER A 152 -4.45 2.16 4.46
N ASP A 153 -5.60 2.46 5.05
CA ASP A 153 -5.87 2.41 6.49
C ASP A 153 -6.46 1.05 6.91
N GLY A 154 -6.45 0.09 5.98
CA GLY A 154 -7.01 -1.23 6.14
C GLY A 154 -8.42 -1.35 5.55
N GLY A 155 -8.99 -2.51 5.78
CA GLY A 155 -10.29 -2.90 5.28
C GLY A 155 -10.69 -4.27 5.78
N GLY A 156 -11.93 -4.64 5.53
CA GLY A 156 -12.48 -5.92 5.94
C GLY A 156 -13.85 -6.12 5.33
N GLY A 157 -14.31 -7.36 5.38
CA GLY A 157 -15.58 -7.73 4.81
C GLY A 157 -15.86 -9.22 4.89
N SER A 158 -17.02 -9.60 4.39
CA SER A 158 -17.54 -10.96 4.43
C SER A 158 -18.66 -11.13 3.41
N GLY A 159 -18.85 -12.34 2.90
CA GLY A 159 -20.03 -12.70 2.10
C GLY A 159 -20.19 -11.88 0.83
N GLY A 160 -19.09 -11.65 0.10
CA GLY A 160 -19.09 -10.88 -1.15
C GLY A 160 -18.98 -9.37 -0.97
N HIS A 161 -19.13 -8.84 0.25
CA HIS A 161 -18.94 -7.42 0.55
C HIS A 161 -17.58 -7.16 1.19
N MET A 162 -16.87 -6.14 0.71
CA MET A 162 -15.62 -5.63 1.29
C MET A 162 -15.68 -4.10 1.43
N ALA A 163 -15.12 -3.59 2.52
CA ALA A 163 -14.98 -2.16 2.75
C ALA A 163 -13.50 -1.82 3.04
N TYR A 164 -12.98 -0.82 2.34
CA TYR A 164 -11.62 -0.31 2.48
C TYR A 164 -11.63 1.19 2.80
N SER A 165 -10.62 1.63 3.54
CA SER A 165 -10.38 3.06 3.81
C SER A 165 -8.97 3.45 3.40
N TYR A 166 -8.83 4.64 2.81
CA TYR A 166 -7.57 5.17 2.34
C TYR A 166 -7.34 6.58 2.85
N ILE A 167 -6.22 6.82 3.52
CA ILE A 167 -5.80 8.15 3.95
C ILE A 167 -5.08 8.81 2.77
N VAL A 168 -5.49 10.03 2.44
CA VAL A 168 -4.91 10.87 1.38
C VAL A 168 -4.35 12.14 2.02
N SER A 169 -3.08 12.45 1.74
CA SER A 169 -2.39 13.65 2.23
C SER A 169 -1.63 14.34 1.09
N PRO A 170 -1.73 15.67 0.93
CA PRO A 170 -2.53 16.60 1.73
C PRO A 170 -4.04 16.36 1.59
N SER A 171 -4.82 17.01 2.46
CA SER A 171 -6.28 17.04 2.40
C SER A 171 -6.79 17.33 0.98
N LEU A 172 -7.74 16.53 0.49
CA LEU A 172 -8.47 16.79 -0.76
C LEU A 172 -9.23 18.13 -0.69
N PRO A 173 -9.52 18.74 -1.86
CA PRO A 173 -10.39 19.90 -1.91
C PRO A 173 -11.83 19.57 -1.48
N ASP A 174 -12.53 20.59 -1.00
CA ASP A 174 -13.95 20.47 -0.63
C ASP A 174 -14.86 20.16 -1.82
N ASP A 175 -14.49 20.67 -3.00
CA ASP A 175 -15.13 20.35 -4.27
C ASP A 175 -14.31 19.25 -4.96
N LEU A 176 -14.91 18.06 -5.02
CA LEU A 176 -14.29 16.87 -5.58
C LEU A 176 -14.57 16.69 -7.08
N SER A 177 -15.34 17.58 -7.73
CA SER A 177 -15.73 17.42 -9.14
C SER A 177 -14.55 17.15 -10.08
N MET A 178 -13.40 17.73 -9.79
CA MET A 178 -12.17 17.61 -10.58
C MET A 178 -11.15 16.62 -9.99
N VAL A 179 -11.59 15.76 -9.08
CA VAL A 179 -10.77 14.72 -8.45
C VAL A 179 -11.09 13.38 -9.09
N THR A 180 -10.03 12.65 -9.44
CA THR A 180 -10.10 11.30 -10.00
C THR A 180 -9.47 10.32 -9.03
N PHE A 181 -10.21 9.26 -8.70
CA PHE A 181 -9.72 8.13 -7.90
C PHE A 181 -9.33 6.98 -8.83
N LEU A 182 -8.05 6.63 -8.85
CA LEU A 182 -7.52 5.48 -9.58
C LEU A 182 -7.26 4.35 -8.59
N PHE A 183 -7.94 3.22 -8.77
CA PHE A 183 -7.75 2.03 -7.98
C PHE A 183 -7.02 0.98 -8.79
N LYS A 184 -5.92 0.46 -8.26
CA LYS A 184 -5.12 -0.57 -8.90
C LYS A 184 -5.03 -1.78 -8.00
N LYS A 185 -5.36 -2.95 -8.53
CA LYS A 185 -5.27 -4.20 -7.79
C LYS A 185 -3.81 -4.49 -7.41
N GLU A 186 -3.56 -4.59 -6.11
CA GLU A 186 -2.25 -4.95 -5.57
C GLU A 186 -1.98 -6.42 -5.86
N LYS A 187 -0.73 -6.75 -6.23
CA LYS A 187 -0.33 -8.15 -6.32
C LYS A 187 -0.32 -8.69 -4.90
N ALA A 188 -1.14 -9.71 -4.63
CA ALA A 188 -1.10 -10.37 -3.33
C ALA A 188 0.36 -10.70 -2.95
N PRO A 189 0.74 -10.58 -1.67
CA PRO A 189 2.14 -10.71 -1.20
C PRO A 189 2.81 -12.05 -1.51
N PHE A 190 2.08 -13.02 -2.08
CA PHE A 190 2.57 -14.36 -2.44
C PHE A 190 2.52 -14.67 -3.96
N GLY A 191 2.50 -13.64 -4.81
CA GLY A 191 2.92 -13.81 -6.21
C GLY A 191 2.00 -14.66 -7.09
N SER A 192 0.72 -14.83 -6.74
CA SER A 192 -0.24 -15.31 -7.73
C SER A 192 -0.29 -14.30 -8.88
N LYS A 193 -0.17 -14.79 -10.12
CA LYS A 193 -0.33 -13.98 -11.34
C LYS A 193 -1.77 -13.50 -11.41
N VAL A 194 -2.08 -12.44 -10.68
CA VAL A 194 -3.36 -11.76 -10.85
C VAL A 194 -3.26 -10.93 -12.12
N ALA A 195 -4.25 -11.07 -13.01
CA ALA A 195 -4.38 -10.18 -14.14
C ALA A 195 -4.37 -8.73 -13.65
N PRO A 196 -3.62 -7.81 -14.30
CA PRO A 196 -3.68 -6.41 -13.94
C PRO A 196 -5.13 -5.95 -14.08
N PHE A 197 -5.67 -5.43 -12.99
CA PHE A 197 -7.02 -4.88 -12.94
C PHE A 197 -6.93 -3.52 -12.27
N GLU A 198 -7.40 -2.52 -12.98
CA GLU A 198 -7.47 -1.15 -12.53
C GLU A 198 -8.81 -0.56 -12.95
N PHE A 199 -9.33 0.33 -12.12
CA PHE A 199 -10.56 1.04 -12.42
C PHE A 199 -10.47 2.47 -11.91
N VAL A 200 -11.22 3.35 -12.57
CA VAL A 200 -11.23 4.78 -12.31
C VAL A 200 -12.63 5.18 -11.88
N ILE A 201 -12.72 5.96 -10.83
CA ILE A 201 -13.95 6.61 -10.38
C ILE A 201 -13.73 8.12 -10.40
N THR A 202 -14.48 8.80 -11.27
CA THR A 202 -14.57 10.26 -11.36
C THR A 202 -15.78 10.75 -10.57
N VAL A 203 -15.67 11.92 -9.93
CA VAL A 203 -16.74 12.46 -9.07
C VAL A 203 -17.77 13.32 -9.84
N GLU A 204 -17.54 13.63 -11.13
CA GLU A 204 -18.50 14.33 -12.00
C GLU A 204 -19.88 13.68 -12.06
#